data_AF-A0A963XW24-F1
#
_entry.id   AF-A0A963XW24-F1
#
_cell.length_a   1.000
_cell.length_b   1.000
_cell.length_c   1.000
_cell.angle_alpha   90.00
_cell.angle_beta   90.00
_cell.angle_gamma   90.00
#
_symmetry.space_group_name_H-M   'P 1'
#
loop_
_entity.id
_entity.type
_entity.pdbx_description
1 polymer ?
#
loop_
_entity_poly.entity_id
_entity_poly.type
_entity_poly.pdbx_seq_one_letter_code
_entity_poly.pdbx_strand_id
1 'polypeptide(L)' 'MKTKLITAAALVLATTSGAFAMSAHDVLSPSDAYEVKRYVPQADLTSLTPGQIAMISAALHNGSEDGRGYQIRSILQ' A
#
# COMPACT_ATOMS: atom_id res chain seq x y z
N MET A 1 6.96 -4.76 58.28
CA MET A 1 7.65 -3.66 57.58
C MET A 1 8.00 -4.19 56.19
N LYS A 2 7.18 -4.01 55.14
CA LYS A 2 7.27 -2.93 54.11
C LYS A 2 8.73 -2.46 53.95
N THR A 3 9.41 -2.70 52.82
CA THR A 3 9.28 -1.85 51.62
C THR A 3 9.91 -2.52 50.38
N LYS A 4 9.17 -2.49 49.26
CA LYS A 4 9.63 -2.82 47.90
C LYS A 4 10.25 -1.55 47.28
N LEU A 5 11.43 -1.63 46.67
CA LEU A 5 12.09 -0.56 45.89
C LEU A 5 12.68 -1.24 44.63
N ILE A 6 12.00 -1.22 43.48
CA ILE A 6 11.98 -0.19 42.43
C ILE A 6 13.36 0.04 41.82
N THR A 7 13.57 -0.47 40.59
CA THR A 7 14.33 0.23 39.54
C THR A 7 13.74 -0.16 38.18
N ALA A 8 12.84 0.67 37.66
CA ALA A 8 12.30 0.57 36.31
C ALA A 8 13.24 1.30 35.35
N ALA A 9 13.97 0.56 34.51
CA ALA A 9 14.63 1.10 33.34
C ALA A 9 13.63 1.06 32.18
N ALA A 10 12.78 2.08 32.08
CA ALA A 10 11.89 2.26 30.94
C ALA A 10 12.71 2.77 29.75
N LEU A 11 13.17 1.84 28.91
CA LEU A 11 13.76 2.14 27.60
C LEU A 11 12.64 2.64 26.68
N VAL A 12 12.48 3.96 26.60
CA VAL A 12 11.62 4.58 25.60
C VAL A 12 12.35 4.50 24.26
N LEU A 13 12.08 3.42 23.51
CA LEU A 13 12.38 3.33 22.09
C LEU A 13 11.45 4.32 21.38
N ALA A 14 11.93 5.55 21.19
CA ALA A 14 11.31 6.50 20.27
C ALA A 14 11.51 5.97 18.84
N THR A 15 10.70 5.00 18.43
CA THR A 15 10.49 4.72 17.02
C THR A 15 9.78 5.93 16.45
N THR A 16 10.55 6.87 15.92
CA THR A 16 10.03 7.92 15.03
C THR A 16 9.35 7.18 13.90
N SER A 17 8.02 7.14 13.94
CA SER A 17 7.21 6.65 12.83
C SER A 17 7.53 7.53 11.64
N GLY A 18 8.45 7.06 10.79
CA GLY A 18 8.63 7.56 9.45
C GLY A 18 7.34 7.27 8.70
N ALA A 19 6.37 8.17 8.85
CA ALA A 19 5.23 8.24 7.98
C ALA A 19 5.78 8.54 6.59
N PHE A 20 5.99 7.49 5.80
CA PHE A 20 6.12 7.63 4.36
C PHE A 20 4.82 8.31 3.91
N ALA A 21 4.90 9.62 3.68
CA ALA A 21 3.89 10.36 2.97
C ALA A 21 3.88 9.81 1.54
N MET A 22 3.16 8.71 1.36
CA MET A 22 2.78 8.18 0.07
C MET A 22 2.01 9.33 -0.58
N SER A 23 2.65 10.01 -1.53
CA SER A 23 1.98 11.03 -2.33
C SER A 23 0.83 10.32 -3.01
N ALA A 24 -0.37 10.50 -2.47
CA ALA A 24 -1.61 10.02 -3.03
C ALA A 24 -1.75 10.65 -4.41
N HIS A 25 -1.29 9.95 -5.45
CA HIS A 25 -1.72 10.28 -6.78
C HIS A 25 -3.19 9.87 -6.80
N ASP A 26 -4.09 10.86 -6.84
CA ASP A 26 -5.55 10.63 -6.83
C ASP A 26 -6.03 9.87 -8.08
N VAL A 27 -5.15 9.71 -9.08
CA VAL A 27 -5.46 9.07 -10.35
C VAL A 27 -4.31 8.16 -10.75
N LEU A 28 -4.59 7.02 -11.38
CA LEU A 28 -3.56 6.19 -12.01
C LEU A 28 -2.90 6.96 -13.18
N SER A 29 -1.60 6.75 -13.41
CA SER A 29 -0.97 7.21 -14.66
C SER A 29 -1.73 6.64 -15.88
N PRO A 30 -1.88 7.40 -16.99
CA PRO A 30 -2.54 6.90 -18.20
C PRO A 30 -1.94 5.59 -18.73
N SER A 31 -0.63 5.42 -18.60
CA SER A 31 0.08 4.19 -19.00
C SER A 31 -0.32 3.00 -18.12
N ASP A 32 -0.36 3.22 -16.80
CA ASP A 32 -0.73 2.19 -15.83
C ASP A 32 -2.21 1.81 -16.00
N ALA A 33 -3.07 2.80 -16.26
CA ALA A 33 -4.49 2.57 -16.49
C ALA A 33 -4.72 1.72 -17.76
N TYR A 34 -3.95 1.95 -18.81
CA TYR A 34 -4.00 1.15 -20.03
C TYR A 34 -3.55 -0.30 -19.77
N GLU A 35 -2.46 -0.50 -19.04
CA GLU A 35 -1.99 -1.84 -18.65
C GLU A 35 -3.00 -2.56 -17.77
N VAL A 36 -3.60 -1.89 -16.78
CA VAL A 36 -4.68 -2.47 -15.97
C VAL A 36 -5.84 -2.92 -16.83
N LYS A 37 -6.29 -2.08 -17.78
CA LYS A 37 -7.38 -2.44 -18.70
C LYS A 37 -7.03 -3.60 -19.63
N ARG A 38 -5.75 -3.85 -19.89
CA ARG A 38 -5.30 -5.02 -20.65
C ARG A 38 -5.52 -6.32 -19.87
N TYR A 39 -5.36 -6.30 -18.56
CA TYR A 39 -5.57 -7.48 -17.68
C TYR A 39 -7.00 -7.61 -17.16
N VAL A 40 -7.66 -6.48 -16.90
CA VAL A 40 -9.01 -6.38 -16.35
C VAL A 40 -9.79 -5.33 -17.17
N PRO A 41 -10.35 -5.72 -18.33
CA PRO A 41 -11.02 -4.77 -19.24
C PRO A 41 -12.25 -4.08 -18.65
N GLN A 42 -12.88 -4.75 -17.67
CA GLN A 42 -14.07 -4.28 -16.97
C GLN A 42 -13.72 -3.46 -15.71
N ALA A 43 -12.43 -3.21 -15.43
CA ALA A 43 -12.01 -2.45 -14.26
C ALA A 43 -12.52 -1.02 -14.31
N ASP A 44 -13.21 -0.60 -13.24
CA ASP A 44 -13.50 0.80 -13.00
C ASP A 44 -12.29 1.46 -12.32
N LEU A 45 -11.65 2.37 -13.05
CA LEU A 45 -10.48 3.12 -12.58
C LEU A 45 -10.82 4.57 -12.24
N THR A 46 -12.11 4.94 -12.27
CA THR A 46 -12.54 6.34 -12.07
C THR A 46 -12.67 6.74 -10.60
N SER A 47 -12.89 5.77 -9.71
CA SER A 47 -13.10 6.00 -8.27
C SER A 47 -12.20 5.10 -7.42
N LEU A 48 -10.88 5.16 -7.68
CA LEU A 48 -9.91 4.40 -6.90
C LEU A 48 -9.46 5.21 -5.68
N THR A 49 -9.32 4.53 -4.54
CA THR A 49 -8.68 5.15 -3.38
C THR A 49 -7.17 5.29 -3.61
N PRO A 50 -6.49 6.27 -2.99
CA PRO A 50 -5.04 6.41 -3.11
C PRO A 50 -4.25 5.14 -2.74
N GLY A 51 -4.76 4.36 -1.79
CA GLY A 51 -4.18 3.06 -1.42
C GLY A 51 -4.29 2.03 -2.55
N GLN A 52 -5.45 1.94 -3.22
CA GLN A 52 -5.63 1.05 -4.37
C GLN A 52 -4.73 1.46 -5.53
N ILE A 53 -4.60 2.77 -5.80
CA ILE A 53 -3.73 3.30 -6.85
C ILE A 53 -2.28 2.86 -6.63
N ALA A 54 -1.79 3.00 -5.41
CA ALA A 54 -0.44 2.59 -5.06
C ALA A 54 -0.24 1.07 -5.11
N MET A 55 -1.24 0.28 -4.69
CA MET A 55 -1.17 -1.18 -4.79
C MET A 55 -1.18 -1.65 -6.24
N ILE A 56 -1.97 -1.01 -7.11
CA ILE A 56 -2.04 -1.33 -8.53
C ILE A 56 -0.73 -0.97 -9.23
N SER A 57 -0.17 0.21 -8.98
CA SER A 57 1.13 0.58 -9.57
C SER A 57 2.25 -0.33 -9.08
N ALA A 58 2.24 -0.69 -7.79
CA ALA A 58 3.17 -1.66 -7.24
C ALA A 58 3.01 -3.04 -7.89
N ALA A 59 1.78 -3.51 -8.11
CA ALA A 59 1.52 -4.79 -8.79
C ALA A 59 1.98 -4.74 -10.26
N LEU A 60 1.80 -3.62 -10.95
CA LEU A 60 2.26 -3.46 -12.33
C LEU A 60 3.79 -3.48 -12.46
N HIS A 61 4.49 -2.75 -11.59
CA HIS A 61 5.94 -2.55 -11.72
C HIS A 61 6.76 -3.60 -10.97
N ASN A 62 6.24 -4.18 -9.90
CA ASN A 62 6.95 -5.15 -9.05
C ASN A 62 6.30 -6.55 -9.02
N GLY A 63 5.09 -6.71 -9.58
CA GLY A 63 4.42 -8.01 -9.61
C GLY A 63 5.05 -8.97 -10.61
N SER A 64 5.04 -10.26 -10.26
CA SER A 64 5.45 -11.36 -11.16
C SER A 64 4.60 -11.33 -12.44
N GLU A 65 5.23 -11.50 -13.60
CA GLU A 65 4.55 -11.44 -14.91
C GLU A 65 3.33 -12.36 -14.99
N ASP A 66 3.43 -13.57 -14.44
CA ASP A 66 2.36 -14.58 -14.50
C ASP A 66 1.16 -14.25 -13.59
N GLY A 67 1.36 -13.46 -12.54
CA GLY A 67 0.37 -13.18 -11.49
C GLY A 67 -0.22 -11.77 -11.52
N ARG A 68 0.32 -10.88 -12.35
CA ARG A 68 0.02 -9.45 -12.35
C ARG A 68 -1.47 -9.17 -12.53
N GLY A 69 -2.12 -9.84 -13.47
CA GLY A 69 -3.56 -9.67 -13.72
C GLY A 69 -4.43 -10.13 -12.55
N TYR A 70 -4.05 -11.20 -11.84
CA TYR A 70 -4.77 -11.69 -10.67
C TYR A 70 -4.62 -10.75 -9.48
N GLN A 71 -3.41 -10.23 -9.23
CA GLN A 71 -3.17 -9.23 -8.20
C GLN A 71 -3.98 -7.96 -8.45
N ILE A 72 -3.92 -7.41 -9.66
CA ILE A 72 -4.68 -6.20 -10.02
C ILE A 72 -6.18 -6.44 -9.83
N ARG A 73 -6.68 -7.61 -10.25
CA ARG A 73 -8.09 -7.96 -10.08
C ARG A 73 -8.48 -8.06 -8.59
N SER A 74 -7.62 -8.63 -7.74
CA SER A 74 -7.88 -8.72 -6.29
C SER A 74 -7.92 -7.36 -5.57
N ILE A 75 -7.25 -6.34 -6.10
CA ILE A 75 -7.25 -4.98 -5.52
C ILE A 75 -8.53 -4.20 -5.89
N LEU A 76 -9.18 -4.62 -6.99
CA LEU A 76 -10.37 -3.99 -7.56
C LEU A 76 -11.69 -4.66 -7.15
N GLN A 77 -11.64 -5.77 -6.40
CA GLN A 77 -12.81 -6.48 -5.86
C GLN A 77 -13.12 -6.01 -4.44
#